data_AF-H2Z878-F1
#
_entry.id   AF-H2Z878-F1
#
_cell.length_a   1.000
_cell.length_b   1.000
_cell.length_c   1.000
_cell.angle_alpha   90.00
_cell.angle_beta   90.00
_cell.angle_gamma   90.00
#
_symmetry.space_group_name_H-M   'P 1'
#
loop_
_entity.id
_entity.type
_entity.pdbx_description
1 polymer ?
#
loop_
_entity_poly.entity_id
_entity_poly.type
_entity_poly.pdbx_seq_one_letter_code
_entity_poly.pdbx_strand_id
1 'polypeptide(L)'
;LECQNLELNQNLRQLQEKLSAHDVAAKRTIARLQQDSENKIKELNKMCAQVKSEQQTSVMNFARREKEVLDLRQKKDAAEMYARNTTKERERAVAQLKTVKADFIKCKNMLERKEGEYNAQKQEVEKLKEEINSQIIKVRWAQNKLKTEVDSHKETKEKCDKMVAEIQQAKEETEQIRKNCQGMIKTYQESEEIKSNALDIELKEKLQTLNEKETETMEVRAVLKQKSEELNMIKIKHKDLLEEEKVLKSRVECLETERLNNDQVLRGYEEVMNKQKLSAGDMADRLQAMDKLQEELATVTTECNEIKCALEEATEKCETALSDLACKEEKEQELLQFTERMSSKNTELAVKVEELNTKVTFQTEEIDSLKGEKVQLLSEIQNVSTTLGQQMSSSQKSTTDMTSRLQEKEKTICQLLLQIEDLKDEMRTVKRKNNACVKDLTRQLTQAKRKMDNADALSNSSGPTSTNHSADCGSMGSRASSTNSLDRMHSYPETNGIPETTITGPGAGPADRQMLIERIVRLQQIHAKKNDKIDFLQEHVQQLVEELQKKHRLIQHYVMREEAGVLAPPRENKDSKPKHGLTLDLSLEINRKMQSVLEDTLLKNITLKESLEMLGKRSSKI
;
A
#
# COMPACT_ATOMS: atom_id res chain seq x y z
N LEU A 1 -26.62 -139.94 -24.90
CA LEU A 1 -27.79 -139.04 -24.84
C LEU A 1 -27.93 -138.40 -23.46
N GLU A 2 -28.10 -139.14 -22.36
CA GLU A 2 -28.28 -138.54 -21.02
C GLU A 2 -27.12 -137.65 -20.56
N CYS A 3 -25.85 -138.09 -20.68
CA CYS A 3 -24.70 -137.27 -20.27
C CYS A 3 -24.61 -135.93 -21.02
N GLN A 4 -24.86 -135.92 -22.34
CA GLN A 4 -24.92 -134.69 -23.14
C GLN A 4 -26.08 -133.79 -22.72
N ASN A 5 -27.23 -134.37 -22.32
CA ASN A 5 -28.36 -133.60 -21.81
C ASN A 5 -28.04 -132.97 -20.43
N LEU A 6 -27.33 -133.69 -19.57
CA LEU A 6 -26.82 -133.19 -18.29
C LEU A 6 -25.84 -132.02 -18.49
N GLU A 7 -24.88 -132.17 -19.39
CA GLU A 7 -23.89 -131.15 -19.74
C GLU A 7 -24.56 -129.91 -20.38
N LEU A 8 -25.54 -130.10 -21.27
CA LEU A 8 -26.31 -129.00 -21.86
C LEU A 8 -27.15 -128.25 -20.80
N ASN A 9 -27.77 -128.95 -19.86
CA ASN A 9 -28.51 -128.35 -18.74
C ASN A 9 -27.58 -127.60 -17.77
N GLN A 10 -26.37 -128.12 -17.53
CA GLN A 10 -25.36 -127.45 -16.70
C GLN A 10 -24.84 -126.18 -17.39
N ASN A 11 -24.60 -126.23 -18.70
CA ASN A 11 -24.24 -125.05 -19.50
C ASN A 11 -25.36 -124.01 -19.56
N LEU A 12 -26.62 -124.44 -19.70
CA LEU A 12 -27.79 -123.55 -19.66
C LEU A 12 -27.93 -122.83 -18.31
N ARG A 13 -27.74 -123.54 -17.18
CA ARG A 13 -27.71 -122.92 -15.85
C ARG A 13 -26.59 -121.90 -15.73
N GLN A 14 -25.37 -122.23 -16.16
CA GLN A 14 -24.25 -121.28 -16.13
C GLN A 14 -24.50 -120.05 -17.02
N LEU A 15 -25.18 -120.22 -18.16
CA LEU A 15 -25.54 -119.09 -19.04
C LEU A 15 -26.61 -118.20 -18.40
N GLN A 16 -27.63 -118.78 -17.78
CA GLN A 16 -28.67 -118.06 -17.03
C GLN A 16 -28.10 -117.32 -15.83
N GLU A 17 -27.16 -117.94 -15.10
CA GLU A 17 -26.48 -117.34 -13.95
C GLU A 17 -25.56 -116.19 -14.38
N LYS A 18 -24.80 -116.35 -15.48
CA LYS A 18 -24.02 -115.25 -16.09
C LYS A 18 -24.91 -114.12 -16.59
N LEU A 19 -26.03 -114.42 -17.25
CA LEU A 19 -26.99 -113.42 -17.73
C LEU A 19 -27.58 -112.65 -16.54
N SER A 20 -28.02 -113.34 -15.49
CA SER A 20 -28.50 -112.75 -14.23
C SER A 20 -27.45 -111.85 -13.58
N ALA A 21 -26.19 -112.31 -13.49
CA ALA A 21 -25.08 -111.51 -12.96
C ALA A 21 -24.80 -110.26 -13.80
N HIS A 22 -24.83 -110.35 -15.13
CA HIS A 22 -24.72 -109.20 -16.03
C HIS A 22 -25.90 -108.23 -15.88
N ASP A 23 -27.13 -108.74 -15.75
CA ASP A 23 -28.33 -107.95 -15.53
C ASP A 23 -28.27 -107.17 -14.21
N VAL A 24 -27.80 -107.82 -13.13
CA VAL A 24 -27.57 -107.19 -11.82
C VAL A 24 -26.44 -106.17 -11.90
N ALA A 25 -25.35 -106.45 -12.63
CA ALA A 25 -24.27 -105.49 -12.85
C ALA A 25 -24.72 -104.28 -13.66
N ALA A 26 -25.48 -104.48 -14.75
CA ALA A 26 -26.06 -103.41 -15.56
C ALA A 26 -27.04 -102.56 -14.73
N LYS A 27 -27.93 -103.17 -13.95
CA LYS A 27 -28.85 -102.46 -13.03
C LYS A 27 -28.09 -101.65 -11.97
N ARG A 28 -27.01 -102.19 -11.39
CA ARG A 28 -26.13 -101.43 -10.47
C ARG A 28 -25.44 -100.26 -11.16
N THR A 29 -24.94 -100.44 -12.38
CA THR A 29 -24.29 -99.37 -13.15
C THR A 29 -25.28 -98.27 -13.55
N ILE A 30 -26.49 -98.63 -14.00
CA ILE A 30 -27.57 -97.68 -14.31
C ILE A 30 -27.99 -96.93 -13.05
N ALA A 31 -28.21 -97.61 -11.92
CA ALA A 31 -28.56 -96.98 -10.65
C ALA A 31 -27.45 -96.01 -10.18
N ARG A 32 -26.17 -96.39 -10.33
CA ARG A 32 -25.03 -95.51 -10.02
C ARG A 32 -24.98 -94.28 -10.94
N LEU A 33 -25.12 -94.47 -12.25
CA LEU A 33 -25.15 -93.35 -13.21
C LEU A 33 -26.36 -92.42 -12.98
N GLN A 34 -27.52 -92.98 -12.65
CA GLN A 34 -28.70 -92.21 -12.24
C GLN A 34 -28.41 -91.40 -10.98
N GLN A 35 -27.88 -92.03 -9.92
CA GLN A 35 -27.49 -91.35 -8.69
C GLN A 35 -26.43 -90.26 -8.90
N ASP A 36 -25.39 -90.53 -9.70
CA ASP A 36 -24.35 -89.57 -10.04
C ASP A 36 -24.92 -88.39 -10.85
N SER A 37 -25.84 -88.65 -11.79
CA SER A 37 -26.54 -87.61 -12.56
C SER A 37 -27.49 -86.77 -11.68
N GLU A 38 -28.20 -87.40 -10.74
CA GLU A 38 -29.11 -86.73 -9.82
C GLU A 38 -28.34 -85.86 -8.82
N ASN A 39 -27.19 -86.35 -8.33
CA ASN A 39 -26.25 -85.58 -7.54
C ASN A 39 -25.72 -84.37 -8.32
N LYS A 40 -25.35 -84.55 -9.61
CA LYS A 40 -24.88 -83.45 -10.46
C LYS A 40 -25.97 -82.40 -10.72
N ILE A 41 -27.22 -82.83 -10.93
CA ILE A 41 -28.37 -81.93 -11.08
C ILE A 41 -28.65 -81.16 -9.77
N LYS A 42 -28.58 -81.82 -8.61
CA LYS A 42 -28.71 -81.16 -7.29
C LYS A 42 -27.60 -80.12 -7.07
N GLU A 43 -26.36 -80.47 -7.42
CA GLU A 43 -25.20 -79.57 -7.32
C GLU A 43 -25.36 -78.34 -8.24
N LEU A 44 -25.70 -78.54 -9.51
CA LEU A 44 -25.97 -77.46 -10.47
C LEU A 44 -27.13 -76.57 -10.04
N ASN A 45 -28.23 -77.15 -9.54
CA ASN A 45 -29.36 -76.38 -9.02
C ASN A 45 -28.96 -75.52 -7.80
N LYS A 46 -28.09 -76.05 -6.91
CA LYS A 46 -27.53 -75.30 -5.78
C LYS A 46 -26.66 -74.13 -6.26
N MET A 47 -25.76 -74.35 -7.23
CA MET A 47 -24.96 -73.27 -7.82
C MET A 47 -25.84 -72.21 -8.51
N CYS A 48 -26.84 -72.61 -9.30
CA CYS A 48 -27.78 -71.69 -9.93
C CYS A 48 -28.60 -70.88 -8.91
N ALA A 49 -29.00 -71.48 -7.78
CA ALA A 49 -29.68 -70.76 -6.70
C ALA A 49 -28.74 -69.76 -6.01
N GLN A 50 -27.48 -70.14 -5.76
CA GLN A 50 -26.46 -69.26 -5.20
C GLN A 50 -26.20 -68.06 -6.12
N VAL A 51 -25.93 -68.28 -7.42
CA VAL A 51 -25.68 -67.20 -8.40
C VAL A 51 -26.88 -66.25 -8.50
N LYS A 52 -28.12 -66.77 -8.44
CA LYS A 52 -29.33 -65.91 -8.40
C LYS A 52 -29.40 -65.06 -7.13
N SER A 53 -29.04 -65.62 -5.97
CA SER A 53 -29.01 -64.88 -4.70
C SER A 53 -27.90 -63.81 -4.69
N GLU A 54 -26.73 -64.12 -5.22
CA GLU A 54 -25.62 -63.18 -5.40
C GLU A 54 -25.98 -62.05 -6.38
N GLN A 55 -26.66 -62.38 -7.50
CA GLN A 55 -27.18 -61.40 -8.44
C GLN A 55 -28.19 -60.45 -7.78
N GLN A 56 -29.18 -60.98 -7.05
CA GLN A 56 -30.17 -60.16 -6.32
C GLN A 56 -29.49 -59.26 -5.27
N THR A 57 -28.50 -59.79 -4.54
CA THR A 57 -27.70 -59.05 -3.56
C THR A 57 -26.89 -57.95 -4.22
N SER A 58 -26.33 -58.19 -5.41
CA SER A 58 -25.60 -57.20 -6.19
C SER A 58 -26.51 -56.06 -6.65
N VAL A 59 -27.69 -56.38 -7.19
CA VAL A 59 -28.70 -55.38 -7.61
C VAL A 59 -29.19 -54.52 -6.43
N MET A 60 -29.48 -55.12 -5.26
CA MET A 60 -29.86 -54.34 -4.07
C MET A 60 -28.71 -53.44 -3.59
N ASN A 61 -27.46 -53.90 -3.64
CA ASN A 61 -26.30 -53.07 -3.30
C ASN A 61 -26.05 -51.96 -4.34
N PHE A 62 -26.36 -52.17 -5.61
CA PHE A 62 -26.30 -51.12 -6.63
C PHE A 62 -27.36 -50.04 -6.36
N ALA A 63 -28.63 -50.42 -6.20
CA ALA A 63 -29.72 -49.49 -5.90
C ALA A 63 -29.49 -48.71 -4.59
N ARG A 64 -28.91 -49.36 -3.57
CA ARG A 64 -28.50 -48.67 -2.33
C ARG A 64 -27.40 -47.64 -2.57
N ARG A 65 -26.35 -47.97 -3.32
CA ARG A 65 -25.28 -47.02 -3.67
C ARG A 65 -25.78 -45.87 -4.54
N GLU A 66 -26.68 -46.14 -5.48
CA GLU A 66 -27.29 -45.11 -6.33
C GLU A 66 -28.12 -44.13 -5.49
N LYS A 67 -28.91 -44.63 -4.52
CA LYS A 67 -29.57 -43.78 -3.53
C LYS A 67 -28.57 -42.97 -2.69
N GLU A 68 -27.54 -43.62 -2.15
CA GLU A 68 -26.49 -42.93 -1.35
C GLU A 68 -25.81 -41.81 -2.18
N VAL A 69 -25.57 -42.02 -3.48
CA VAL A 69 -25.05 -41.00 -4.40
C VAL A 69 -26.04 -39.85 -4.63
N LEU A 70 -27.34 -40.13 -4.79
CA LEU A 70 -28.38 -39.09 -4.91
C LEU A 70 -28.51 -38.26 -3.62
N ASP A 71 -28.50 -38.90 -2.46
CA ASP A 71 -28.56 -38.23 -1.14
C ASP A 71 -27.29 -37.36 -0.92
N LEU A 72 -26.11 -37.84 -1.32
CA LEU A 72 -24.87 -37.06 -1.30
C LEU A 72 -24.91 -35.88 -2.27
N ARG A 73 -25.49 -36.05 -3.46
CA ARG A 73 -25.64 -34.98 -4.45
C ARG A 73 -26.57 -33.88 -3.96
N GLN A 74 -27.72 -34.22 -3.38
CA GLN A 74 -28.61 -33.23 -2.75
C GLN A 74 -27.91 -32.47 -1.62
N LYS A 75 -27.15 -33.15 -0.75
CA LYS A 75 -26.36 -32.51 0.31
C LYS A 75 -25.29 -31.58 -0.24
N LYS A 76 -24.60 -31.97 -1.32
CA LYS A 76 -23.63 -31.12 -2.03
C LYS A 76 -24.29 -29.88 -2.60
N ASP A 77 -25.40 -30.02 -3.32
CA ASP A 77 -26.10 -28.91 -3.97
C ASP A 77 -26.67 -27.92 -2.92
N ALA A 78 -27.16 -28.42 -1.79
CA ALA A 78 -27.58 -27.61 -0.64
C ALA A 78 -26.39 -26.87 0.01
N ALA A 79 -25.25 -27.52 0.20
CA ALA A 79 -24.03 -26.90 0.73
C ALA A 79 -23.46 -25.83 -0.22
N GLU A 80 -23.48 -26.06 -1.53
CA GLU A 80 -23.11 -25.07 -2.54
C GLU A 80 -24.04 -23.86 -2.53
N MET A 81 -25.36 -24.07 -2.41
CA MET A 81 -26.32 -22.97 -2.29
C MET A 81 -26.06 -22.14 -1.02
N TYR A 82 -25.80 -22.79 0.11
CA TYR A 82 -25.47 -22.12 1.37
C TYR A 82 -24.18 -21.29 1.22
N ALA A 83 -23.10 -21.88 0.70
CA ALA A 83 -21.83 -21.20 0.46
C ALA A 83 -21.96 -19.99 -0.48
N ARG A 84 -22.77 -20.09 -1.54
CA ARG A 84 -23.08 -18.96 -2.44
C ARG A 84 -23.83 -17.83 -1.72
N ASN A 85 -24.76 -18.15 -0.82
CA ASN A 85 -25.48 -17.15 -0.04
C ASN A 85 -24.56 -16.46 0.99
N THR A 86 -23.79 -17.21 1.76
CA THR A 86 -22.79 -16.65 2.69
C THR A 86 -21.75 -15.78 1.98
N THR A 87 -21.36 -16.14 0.75
CA THR A 87 -20.44 -15.33 -0.07
C THR A 87 -21.06 -13.99 -0.47
N LYS A 88 -22.34 -13.97 -0.87
CA LYS A 88 -23.09 -12.72 -1.16
C LYS A 88 -23.27 -11.86 0.10
N GLU A 89 -23.50 -12.46 1.26
CA GLU A 89 -23.62 -11.74 2.53
C GLU A 89 -22.29 -11.13 2.96
N ARG A 90 -21.18 -11.88 2.85
CA ARG A 90 -19.82 -11.38 3.02
C ARG A 90 -19.52 -10.19 2.08
N GLU A 91 -19.93 -10.26 0.81
CA GLU A 91 -19.74 -9.17 -0.14
C GLU A 91 -20.54 -7.92 0.21
N ARG A 92 -21.79 -8.07 0.66
CA ARG A 92 -22.60 -6.96 1.19
C ARG A 92 -21.96 -6.33 2.43
N ALA A 93 -21.48 -7.15 3.37
CA ALA A 93 -20.79 -6.68 4.57
C ALA A 93 -19.48 -5.94 4.23
N VAL A 94 -18.70 -6.44 3.28
CA VAL A 94 -17.49 -5.75 2.78
C VAL A 94 -17.83 -4.43 2.08
N ALA A 95 -18.93 -4.37 1.32
CA ALA A 95 -19.39 -3.12 0.71
C ALA A 95 -19.82 -2.08 1.76
N GLN A 96 -20.57 -2.49 2.78
CA GLN A 96 -20.95 -1.65 3.93
C GLN A 96 -19.73 -1.17 4.72
N LEU A 97 -18.74 -2.04 4.94
CA LEU A 97 -17.49 -1.68 5.60
C LEU A 97 -16.67 -0.66 4.79
N LYS A 98 -16.71 -0.73 3.46
CA LYS A 98 -16.10 0.29 2.59
C LYS A 98 -16.82 1.64 2.68
N THR A 99 -18.15 1.68 2.72
CA THR A 99 -18.90 2.94 2.88
C THR A 99 -18.66 3.55 4.26
N VAL A 100 -18.72 2.76 5.34
CA VAL A 100 -18.43 3.23 6.70
C VAL A 100 -16.99 3.75 6.82
N LYS A 101 -16.00 3.10 6.20
CA LYS A 101 -14.62 3.63 6.15
C LYS A 101 -14.52 4.96 5.39
N ALA A 102 -15.21 5.11 4.27
CA ALA A 102 -15.23 6.35 3.52
C ALA A 102 -15.87 7.50 4.33
N ASP A 103 -16.95 7.22 5.04
CA ASP A 103 -17.62 8.21 5.88
C ASP A 103 -16.82 8.55 7.15
N PHE A 104 -16.13 7.58 7.75
CA PHE A 104 -15.16 7.82 8.82
C PHE A 104 -14.05 8.79 8.39
N ILE A 105 -13.47 8.60 7.20
CA ILE A 105 -12.45 9.51 6.66
C ILE A 105 -13.02 10.91 6.42
N LYS A 106 -14.23 11.04 5.85
CA LYS A 106 -14.89 12.36 5.71
C LYS A 106 -15.08 13.05 7.06
N CYS A 107 -15.53 12.32 8.07
CA CYS A 107 -15.72 12.86 9.42
C CYS A 107 -14.39 13.28 10.07
N LYS A 108 -13.32 12.50 9.90
CA LYS A 108 -11.96 12.86 10.37
C LYS A 108 -11.48 14.16 9.73
N ASN A 109 -11.52 14.26 8.41
CA ASN A 109 -11.07 15.47 7.69
C ASN A 109 -11.93 16.70 8.05
N MET A 110 -13.23 16.51 8.33
CA MET A 110 -14.11 17.57 8.81
C MET A 110 -13.80 18.02 10.24
N LEU A 111 -13.36 17.10 11.10
CA LEU A 111 -12.90 17.41 12.46
C LEU A 111 -11.59 18.20 12.43
N GLU A 112 -10.59 17.73 11.67
CA GLU A 112 -9.28 18.40 11.52
C GLU A 112 -9.43 19.83 10.98
N ARG A 113 -10.31 20.02 9.98
CA ARG A 113 -10.65 21.35 9.46
C ARG A 113 -11.30 22.24 10.53
N LYS A 114 -12.14 21.67 11.41
CA LYS A 114 -12.77 22.40 12.52
C LYS A 114 -11.79 22.73 13.65
N GLU A 115 -10.81 21.87 13.91
CA GLU A 115 -9.70 22.16 14.82
C GLU A 115 -8.81 23.28 14.27
N GLY A 116 -8.55 23.30 12.96
CA GLY A 116 -7.88 24.41 12.28
C GLY A 116 -8.64 25.74 12.41
N GLU A 117 -9.94 25.76 12.11
CA GLU A 117 -10.81 26.93 12.31
C GLU A 117 -10.81 27.42 13.77
N TYR A 118 -10.93 26.50 14.73
CA TYR A 118 -10.90 26.80 16.17
C TYR A 118 -9.57 27.43 16.60
N ASN A 119 -8.44 26.89 16.13
CA ASN A 119 -7.11 27.43 16.45
C ASN A 119 -6.90 28.82 15.84
N ALA A 120 -7.38 29.07 14.62
CA ALA A 120 -7.34 30.40 14.01
C ALA A 120 -8.19 31.41 14.80
N GLN A 121 -9.43 31.05 15.17
CA GLN A 121 -10.29 31.90 16.01
C GLN A 121 -9.68 32.16 17.40
N LYS A 122 -9.03 31.15 17.99
CA LYS A 122 -8.33 31.28 19.27
C LYS A 122 -7.16 32.27 19.19
N GLN A 123 -6.35 32.22 18.13
CA GLN A 123 -5.27 33.19 17.92
C GLN A 123 -5.82 34.61 17.73
N GLU A 124 -6.90 34.77 16.98
CA GLU A 124 -7.55 36.08 16.79
C GLU A 124 -8.11 36.65 18.09
N VAL A 125 -8.68 35.81 18.95
CA VAL A 125 -9.12 36.21 20.30
C VAL A 125 -7.96 36.69 21.17
N GLU A 126 -6.78 36.08 21.11
CA GLU A 126 -5.62 36.58 21.85
C GLU A 126 -5.10 37.92 21.29
N LYS A 127 -5.02 38.10 19.96
CA LYS A 127 -4.67 39.41 19.35
C LYS A 127 -5.62 40.52 19.78
N LEU A 128 -6.93 40.26 19.77
CA LEU A 128 -7.94 41.22 20.19
C LEU A 128 -7.81 41.57 21.69
N LYS A 129 -7.41 40.62 22.55
CA LYS A 129 -7.09 40.93 23.96
C LYS A 129 -5.85 41.82 24.08
N GLU A 130 -4.81 41.57 23.28
CA GLU A 130 -3.60 42.40 23.27
C GLU A 130 -3.90 43.83 22.79
N GLU A 131 -4.72 43.98 21.74
CA GLU A 131 -5.19 45.28 21.25
C GLU A 131 -6.05 46.01 22.28
N ILE A 132 -7.02 45.31 22.91
CA ILE A 132 -7.81 45.86 24.01
C ILE A 132 -6.91 46.31 25.16
N ASN A 133 -5.90 45.53 25.54
CA ASN A 133 -4.97 45.89 26.61
C ASN A 133 -4.11 47.12 26.23
N SER A 134 -3.62 47.17 25.00
CA SER A 134 -2.93 48.34 24.43
C SER A 134 -3.82 49.60 24.48
N GLN A 135 -5.10 49.47 24.11
CA GLN A 135 -6.04 50.58 24.16
C GLN A 135 -6.40 51.00 25.60
N ILE A 136 -6.51 50.05 26.54
CA ILE A 136 -6.67 50.33 27.98
C ILE A 136 -5.47 51.13 28.51
N ILE A 137 -4.24 50.78 28.11
CA ILE A 137 -3.03 51.52 28.51
C ILE A 137 -3.07 52.96 27.96
N LYS A 138 -3.40 53.15 26.67
CA LYS A 138 -3.56 54.47 26.05
C LYS A 138 -4.63 55.32 26.74
N VAL A 139 -5.79 54.72 27.07
CA VAL A 139 -6.87 55.40 27.80
C VAL A 139 -6.44 55.81 29.21
N ARG A 140 -5.75 54.94 29.96
CA ARG A 140 -5.19 55.31 31.28
C ARG A 140 -4.16 56.44 31.18
N TRP A 141 -3.32 56.42 30.16
CA TRP A 141 -2.36 57.50 29.91
C TRP A 141 -3.06 58.84 29.63
N ALA A 142 -4.07 58.84 28.74
CA ALA A 142 -4.88 60.02 28.45
C ALA A 142 -5.65 60.52 29.67
N GLN A 143 -6.24 59.62 30.48
CA GLN A 143 -6.91 59.96 31.74
C GLN A 143 -5.95 60.59 32.76
N ASN A 144 -4.75 60.03 32.93
CA ASN A 144 -3.73 60.60 33.81
C ASN A 144 -3.26 61.97 33.31
N LYS A 145 -3.01 62.13 32.01
CA LYS A 145 -2.62 63.42 31.42
C LYS A 145 -3.71 64.47 31.61
N LEU A 146 -4.97 64.14 31.31
CA LEU A 146 -6.11 65.02 31.56
C LEU A 146 -6.23 65.40 33.04
N LYS A 147 -6.02 64.45 33.97
CA LYS A 147 -6.02 64.74 35.40
C LYS A 147 -4.94 65.76 35.77
N THR A 148 -3.72 65.62 35.26
CA THR A 148 -2.64 66.59 35.48
C THR A 148 -2.99 67.99 34.92
N GLU A 149 -3.60 68.08 33.74
CA GLU A 149 -4.07 69.35 33.19
C GLU A 149 -5.19 69.98 34.05
N VAL A 150 -6.13 69.17 34.57
CA VAL A 150 -7.20 69.63 35.46
C VAL A 150 -6.64 70.13 36.80
N ASP A 151 -5.69 69.40 37.39
CA ASP A 151 -5.04 69.80 38.65
C ASP A 151 -4.21 71.10 38.45
N SER A 152 -3.50 71.23 37.33
CA SER A 152 -2.78 72.47 36.94
C SER A 152 -3.74 73.65 36.72
N HIS A 153 -4.82 73.45 35.96
CA HIS A 153 -5.83 74.48 35.74
C HIS A 153 -6.47 74.93 37.06
N LYS A 154 -6.73 74.00 37.98
CA LYS A 154 -7.24 74.31 39.32
C LYS A 154 -6.26 75.21 40.09
N GLU A 155 -4.96 74.90 40.07
CA GLU A 155 -3.93 75.75 40.70
C GLU A 155 -3.88 77.14 40.05
N THR A 156 -3.93 77.24 38.72
CA THR A 156 -3.94 78.54 38.03
C THR A 156 -5.19 79.35 38.35
N LYS A 157 -6.36 78.69 38.47
CA LYS A 157 -7.60 79.35 38.87
C LYS A 157 -7.50 79.88 40.29
N GLU A 158 -7.02 79.08 41.24
CA GLU A 158 -6.82 79.51 42.63
C GLU A 158 -5.84 80.69 42.76
N LYS A 159 -4.85 80.81 41.85
CA LYS A 159 -3.98 81.99 41.75
C LYS A 159 -4.70 83.21 41.18
N CYS A 160 -5.48 83.04 40.10
CA CYS A 160 -6.28 84.12 39.53
C CYS A 160 -7.31 84.66 40.52
N ASP A 161 -8.03 83.79 41.23
CA ASP A 161 -9.03 84.17 42.23
C ASP A 161 -8.39 84.99 43.37
N LYS A 162 -7.15 84.66 43.78
CA LYS A 162 -6.36 85.46 44.74
C LYS A 162 -5.96 86.83 44.19
N MET A 163 -5.42 86.90 42.97
CA MET A 163 -5.05 88.18 42.35
C MET A 163 -6.27 89.09 42.15
N VAL A 164 -7.45 88.52 41.83
CA VAL A 164 -8.70 89.28 41.74
C VAL A 164 -9.11 89.85 43.11
N ALA A 165 -8.97 89.08 44.19
CA ALA A 165 -9.21 89.56 45.55
C ALA A 165 -8.23 90.68 45.96
N GLU A 166 -6.94 90.55 45.66
CA GLU A 166 -5.92 91.57 45.90
C GLU A 166 -6.21 92.87 45.12
N ILE A 167 -6.59 92.75 43.84
CA ILE A 167 -7.01 93.91 43.01
C ILE A 167 -8.27 94.57 43.59
N GLN A 168 -9.21 93.79 44.10
CA GLN A 168 -10.43 94.32 44.71
C GLN A 168 -10.12 95.07 46.01
N GLN A 169 -9.26 94.51 46.87
CA GLN A 169 -8.77 95.20 48.08
C GLN A 169 -8.04 96.50 47.72
N ALA A 170 -7.11 96.47 46.75
CA ALA A 170 -6.37 97.67 46.33
C ALA A 170 -7.30 98.76 45.74
N LYS A 171 -8.39 98.38 45.07
CA LYS A 171 -9.44 99.32 44.62
C LYS A 171 -10.19 99.93 45.80
N GLU A 172 -10.56 99.13 46.80
CA GLU A 172 -11.26 99.60 48.00
C GLU A 172 -10.38 100.55 48.83
N GLU A 173 -9.08 100.23 48.98
CA GLU A 173 -8.08 101.11 49.58
C GLU A 173 -7.92 102.43 48.79
N THR A 174 -7.85 102.35 47.45
CA THR A 174 -7.77 103.54 46.59
C THR A 174 -9.04 104.41 46.69
N GLU A 175 -10.22 103.80 46.76
CA GLU A 175 -11.49 104.51 46.96
C GLU A 175 -11.55 105.17 48.34
N GLN A 176 -11.06 104.48 49.38
CA GLN A 176 -10.97 105.05 50.73
C GLN A 176 -9.99 106.22 50.79
N ILE A 177 -8.83 106.13 50.13
CA ILE A 177 -7.89 107.25 50.00
C ILE A 177 -8.56 108.42 49.28
N ARG A 178 -9.28 108.18 48.16
CA ARG A 178 -9.99 109.26 47.44
C ARG A 178 -11.04 109.94 48.31
N LYS A 179 -11.83 109.18 49.08
CA LYS A 179 -12.80 109.73 50.05
C LYS A 179 -12.11 110.55 51.14
N ASN A 180 -10.99 110.06 51.69
CA ASN A 180 -10.22 110.78 52.70
C ASN A 180 -9.67 112.11 52.14
N CYS A 181 -9.10 112.11 50.93
CA CYS A 181 -8.64 113.32 50.25
C CYS A 181 -9.78 114.29 49.96
N GLN A 182 -10.94 113.81 49.49
CA GLN A 182 -12.12 114.65 49.24
C GLN A 182 -12.67 115.27 50.53
N GLY A 183 -12.66 114.52 51.65
CA GLY A 183 -12.98 115.04 52.97
C GLY A 183 -12.01 116.15 53.42
N MET A 184 -10.71 115.94 53.23
CA MET A 184 -9.66 116.93 53.53
C MET A 184 -9.79 118.22 52.70
N ILE A 185 -10.14 118.10 51.41
CA ILE A 185 -10.40 119.26 50.55
C ILE A 185 -11.63 120.02 51.03
N LYS A 186 -12.70 119.32 51.41
CA LYS A 186 -13.94 119.95 51.88
C LYS A 186 -13.73 120.74 53.18
N THR A 187 -13.02 120.18 54.16
CA THR A 187 -12.72 120.89 55.40
C THR A 187 -11.77 122.07 55.18
N TYR A 188 -10.84 121.98 54.22
CA TYR A 188 -10.01 123.12 53.82
C TYR A 188 -10.86 124.24 53.20
N GLN A 189 -11.75 123.92 52.26
CA GLN A 189 -12.66 124.88 51.62
C GLN A 189 -13.58 125.58 52.63
N GLU A 190 -14.19 124.81 53.54
CA GLU A 190 -15.02 125.35 54.63
C GLU A 190 -14.21 126.32 55.53
N SER A 191 -12.92 126.06 55.75
CA SER A 191 -12.04 126.96 56.51
C SER A 191 -11.65 128.23 55.75
N GLU A 192 -11.52 128.16 54.42
CA GLU A 192 -11.17 129.30 53.56
C GLU A 192 -12.38 130.22 53.33
N GLU A 193 -13.58 129.67 53.19
CA GLU A 193 -14.84 130.41 53.05
C GLU A 193 -15.15 131.25 54.31
N ILE A 194 -14.95 130.68 55.51
CA ILE A 194 -15.04 131.42 56.79
C ILE A 194 -14.06 132.60 56.82
N LYS A 195 -12.87 132.43 56.25
CA LYS A 195 -11.83 133.47 56.21
C LYS A 195 -12.13 134.56 55.17
N SER A 196 -12.70 134.19 54.03
CA SER A 196 -13.14 135.12 52.98
C SER A 196 -14.27 136.03 53.48
N ASN A 197 -15.26 135.46 54.17
CA ASN A 197 -16.40 136.21 54.73
C ASN A 197 -15.99 137.27 55.77
N ALA A 198 -14.83 137.10 56.43
CA ALA A 198 -14.29 138.13 57.33
C ALA A 198 -13.63 139.31 56.57
N LEU A 199 -12.99 139.04 55.42
CA LEU A 199 -12.30 140.04 54.60
C LEU A 199 -13.26 140.91 53.77
N ASP A 200 -14.40 140.36 53.32
CA ASP A 200 -15.41 141.11 52.54
C ASP A 200 -16.10 142.23 53.33
N ILE A 201 -16.08 142.15 54.67
CA ILE A 201 -16.59 143.22 55.54
C ILE A 201 -15.61 144.41 55.55
N GLU A 202 -14.30 144.14 55.61
CA GLU A 202 -13.24 145.15 55.65
C GLU A 202 -13.01 145.83 54.29
N LEU A 203 -13.25 145.11 53.19
CA LEU A 203 -13.07 145.61 51.82
C LEU A 203 -14.11 146.68 51.42
N LYS A 204 -15.32 146.62 51.99
CA LYS A 204 -16.44 147.53 51.65
C LYS A 204 -16.20 148.99 52.05
N GLU A 205 -15.46 149.24 53.15
CA GLU A 205 -15.17 150.60 53.61
C GLU A 205 -14.06 151.28 52.79
N LYS A 206 -13.11 150.49 52.25
CA LYS A 206 -11.98 150.99 51.46
C LYS A 206 -12.36 151.35 50.02
N LEU A 207 -13.38 150.69 49.46
CA LEU A 207 -13.79 150.84 48.06
C LEU A 207 -14.44 152.20 47.72
N GLN A 208 -14.95 152.93 48.72
CA GLN A 208 -15.63 154.23 48.50
C GLN A 208 -14.66 155.39 48.21
N THR A 209 -13.37 155.28 48.54
CA THR A 209 -12.39 156.39 48.43
C THR A 209 -11.39 156.26 47.27
N LEU A 210 -11.35 155.11 46.59
CA LEU A 210 -10.41 154.86 45.49
C LEU A 210 -11.04 155.11 44.09
N ASN A 211 -12.36 155.14 44.01
CA ASN A 211 -13.13 155.19 42.75
C ASN A 211 -13.06 156.53 42.00
N GLU A 212 -12.37 157.55 42.53
CA GLU A 212 -12.24 158.88 41.94
C GLU A 212 -10.94 159.08 41.11
N LYS A 213 -10.02 158.10 41.05
CA LYS A 213 -8.68 158.30 40.44
C LYS A 213 -8.13 157.23 39.50
N GLU A 214 -8.88 156.15 39.19
CA GLU A 214 -8.37 155.06 38.32
C GLU A 214 -9.09 154.86 36.97
N THR A 215 -10.04 155.73 36.61
CA THR A 215 -10.83 155.59 35.37
C THR A 215 -10.14 155.99 34.06
N GLU A 216 -8.96 156.62 34.09
CA GLU A 216 -8.29 157.14 32.87
C GLU A 216 -7.05 156.35 32.38
N THR A 217 -6.64 155.24 33.01
CA THR A 217 -5.38 154.54 32.64
C THR A 217 -5.45 153.01 32.49
N MET A 218 -6.63 152.40 32.46
CA MET A 218 -6.74 150.92 32.50
C MET A 218 -6.99 150.21 31.15
N GLU A 219 -7.66 150.83 30.17
CA GLU A 219 -8.17 150.12 28.99
C GLU A 219 -7.08 149.66 27.99
N VAL A 220 -6.00 150.43 27.82
CA VAL A 220 -4.92 150.09 26.87
C VAL A 220 -4.03 148.93 27.37
N ARG A 221 -3.97 148.69 28.69
CA ARG A 221 -3.11 147.65 29.29
C ARG A 221 -3.74 146.25 29.24
N ALA A 222 -5.07 146.14 29.16
CA ALA A 222 -5.78 144.87 29.15
C ALA A 222 -5.58 144.06 27.85
N VAL A 223 -5.71 144.71 26.69
CA VAL A 223 -5.65 144.05 25.37
C VAL A 223 -4.29 143.42 25.08
N LEU A 224 -3.20 144.06 25.52
CA LEU A 224 -1.83 143.59 25.29
C LEU A 224 -1.48 142.37 26.16
N LYS A 225 -2.06 142.27 27.37
CA LYS A 225 -1.93 141.10 28.24
C LYS A 225 -2.64 139.86 27.65
N GLN A 226 -3.87 140.03 27.17
CA GLN A 226 -4.65 138.93 26.57
C GLN A 226 -3.91 138.29 25.37
N LYS A 227 -3.33 139.10 24.47
CA LYS A 227 -2.61 138.56 23.29
C LYS A 227 -1.28 137.88 23.65
N SER A 228 -0.65 138.26 24.76
CA SER A 228 0.51 137.55 25.32
C SER A 228 0.13 136.15 25.83
N GLU A 229 -0.99 136.04 26.53
CA GLU A 229 -1.49 134.79 27.11
C GLU A 229 -1.96 133.81 26.02
N GLU A 230 -2.70 134.30 25.00
CA GLU A 230 -3.06 133.51 23.82
C GLU A 230 -1.83 132.95 23.07
N LEU A 231 -0.78 133.77 22.89
CA LEU A 231 0.46 133.33 22.23
C LEU A 231 1.19 132.24 23.03
N ASN A 232 1.21 132.34 24.37
CA ASN A 232 1.82 131.33 25.23
C ASN A 232 1.02 130.01 25.23
N MET A 233 -0.32 130.09 25.21
CA MET A 233 -1.16 128.89 25.07
C MET A 233 -0.94 128.16 23.74
N ILE A 234 -0.73 128.89 22.64
CA ILE A 234 -0.40 128.29 21.33
C ILE A 234 1.00 127.64 21.37
N LYS A 235 1.99 128.26 22.02
CA LYS A 235 3.34 127.69 22.17
C LYS A 235 3.34 126.40 23.00
N ILE A 236 2.57 126.34 24.08
CA ILE A 236 2.42 125.13 24.90
C ILE A 236 1.80 124.01 24.06
N LYS A 237 0.64 124.26 23.44
CA LYS A 237 -0.02 123.28 22.56
C LYS A 237 0.87 122.79 21.41
N HIS A 238 1.66 123.68 20.80
CA HIS A 238 2.60 123.29 19.76
C HIS A 238 3.71 122.37 20.30
N LYS A 239 4.24 122.65 21.50
CA LYS A 239 5.23 121.79 22.17
C LYS A 239 4.65 120.41 22.50
N ASP A 240 3.43 120.36 23.02
CA ASP A 240 2.75 119.12 23.40
C ASP A 240 2.53 118.22 22.17
N LEU A 241 2.01 118.78 21.07
CA LEU A 241 1.86 118.08 19.79
C LEU A 241 3.19 117.57 19.22
N LEU A 242 4.29 118.30 19.42
CA LEU A 242 5.63 117.91 18.96
C LEU A 242 6.21 116.75 19.79
N GLU A 243 5.82 116.62 21.06
CA GLU A 243 6.19 115.48 21.90
C GLU A 243 5.31 114.27 21.60
N GLU A 244 4.00 114.46 21.36
CA GLU A 244 3.10 113.41 20.85
C GLU A 244 3.61 112.84 19.52
N GLU A 245 4.08 113.67 18.58
CA GLU A 245 4.66 113.22 17.31
C GLU A 245 5.87 112.29 17.52
N LYS A 246 6.74 112.60 18.50
CA LYS A 246 7.90 111.74 18.84
C LYS A 246 7.47 110.41 19.45
N VAL A 247 6.50 110.43 20.37
CA VAL A 247 5.96 109.22 21.02
C VAL A 247 5.26 108.32 19.99
N LEU A 248 4.55 108.90 19.03
CA LEU A 248 3.95 108.15 17.93
C LEU A 248 5.01 107.57 17.00
N LYS A 249 6.09 108.30 16.68
CA LYS A 249 7.21 107.77 15.88
C LYS A 249 7.91 106.59 16.55
N SER A 250 8.26 106.70 17.84
CA SER A 250 8.90 105.59 18.56
C SER A 250 7.96 104.39 18.71
N ARG A 251 6.64 104.62 18.87
CA ARG A 251 5.65 103.53 18.88
C ARG A 251 5.55 102.82 17.53
N VAL A 252 5.62 103.54 16.41
CA VAL A 252 5.67 102.94 15.06
C VAL A 252 6.95 102.11 14.89
N GLU A 253 8.10 102.64 15.28
CA GLU A 253 9.39 101.92 15.20
C GLU A 253 9.39 100.60 16.01
N CYS A 254 8.85 100.62 17.24
CA CYS A 254 8.64 99.40 18.01
C CYS A 254 7.71 98.39 17.30
N LEU A 255 6.60 98.85 16.72
CA LEU A 255 5.66 97.97 16.00
C LEU A 255 6.27 97.40 14.70
N GLU A 256 7.13 98.14 14.02
CA GLU A 256 7.85 97.63 12.84
C GLU A 256 8.90 96.58 13.21
N THR A 257 9.61 96.76 14.32
CA THR A 257 10.54 95.72 14.84
C THR A 257 9.82 94.46 15.32
N GLU A 258 8.68 94.60 16.00
CA GLU A 258 7.81 93.46 16.36
C GLU A 258 7.30 92.73 15.10
N ARG A 259 6.86 93.46 14.07
CA ARG A 259 6.44 92.86 12.78
C ARG A 259 7.58 92.08 12.13
N LEU A 260 8.77 92.68 12.02
CA LEU A 260 9.94 92.04 11.41
C LEU A 260 10.33 90.75 12.14
N ASN A 261 10.29 90.75 13.48
CA ASN A 261 10.55 89.58 14.30
C ASN A 261 9.51 88.48 14.08
N ASN A 262 8.22 88.84 14.02
CA ASN A 262 7.14 87.90 13.70
C ASN A 262 7.30 87.31 12.28
N ASP A 263 7.64 88.12 11.27
CA ASP A 263 7.93 87.66 9.90
C ASP A 263 9.14 86.71 9.86
N GLN A 264 10.13 86.87 10.75
CA GLN A 264 11.27 85.96 10.88
C GLN A 264 10.87 84.63 11.54
N VAL A 265 10.07 84.68 12.61
CA VAL A 265 9.55 83.49 13.30
C VAL A 265 8.63 82.66 12.38
N LEU A 266 7.77 83.31 11.60
CA LEU A 266 6.90 82.63 10.63
C LEU A 266 7.70 81.87 9.56
N ARG A 267 8.74 82.49 8.98
CA ARG A 267 9.66 81.80 8.06
C ARG A 267 10.37 80.61 8.71
N GLY A 268 10.75 80.73 9.98
CA GLY A 268 11.28 79.61 10.77
C GLY A 268 10.30 78.43 10.88
N TYR A 269 9.01 78.71 11.12
CA TYR A 269 7.96 77.68 11.13
C TYR A 269 7.72 77.06 9.73
N GLU A 270 7.74 77.86 8.66
CA GLU A 270 7.64 77.36 7.27
C GLU A 270 8.80 76.42 6.91
N GLU A 271 10.03 76.76 7.30
CA GLU A 271 11.19 75.87 7.12
C GLU A 271 11.06 74.55 7.88
N VAL A 272 10.61 74.61 9.14
CA VAL A 272 10.40 73.40 9.97
C VAL A 272 9.29 72.54 9.38
N MET A 273 8.18 73.15 8.93
CA MET A 273 7.07 72.46 8.29
C MET A 273 7.48 71.80 6.98
N ASN A 274 8.28 72.47 6.14
CA ASN A 274 8.84 71.87 4.93
C ASN A 274 9.81 70.70 5.22
N LYS A 275 10.68 70.83 6.24
CA LYS A 275 11.57 69.74 6.68
C LYS A 275 10.77 68.53 7.22
N GLN A 276 9.70 68.78 7.98
CA GLN A 276 8.79 67.74 8.46
C GLN A 276 8.02 67.07 7.30
N LYS A 277 7.56 67.85 6.31
CA LYS A 277 6.87 67.33 5.12
C LYS A 277 7.76 66.42 4.26
N LEU A 278 9.02 66.80 4.06
CA LEU A 278 10.01 65.95 3.38
C LEU A 278 10.27 64.66 4.16
N SER A 279 10.54 64.75 5.47
CA SER A 279 10.74 63.58 6.34
C SER A 279 9.52 62.65 6.40
N ALA A 280 8.30 63.20 6.35
CA ALA A 280 7.07 62.42 6.25
C ALA A 280 6.95 61.69 4.90
N GLY A 281 7.39 62.31 3.80
CA GLY A 281 7.53 61.67 2.49
C GLY A 281 8.53 60.51 2.53
N ASP A 282 9.76 60.76 3.01
CA ASP A 282 10.80 59.73 3.15
C ASP A 282 10.34 58.53 3.99
N MET A 283 9.54 58.77 5.04
CA MET A 283 8.95 57.71 5.86
C MET A 283 7.82 56.97 5.14
N ALA A 284 7.00 57.64 4.33
CA ALA A 284 5.98 57.00 3.51
C ALA A 284 6.59 56.11 2.41
N ASP A 285 7.65 56.59 1.75
CA ASP A 285 8.39 55.81 0.74
C ASP A 285 9.06 54.57 1.37
N ARG A 286 9.61 54.70 2.58
CA ARG A 286 10.13 53.56 3.35
C ARG A 286 9.04 52.57 3.75
N LEU A 287 7.85 53.03 4.14
CA LEU A 287 6.72 52.14 4.42
C LEU A 287 6.31 51.36 3.16
N GLN A 288 6.14 52.03 2.01
CA GLN A 288 5.84 51.35 0.74
C GLN A 288 6.94 50.35 0.33
N ALA A 289 8.21 50.63 0.65
CA ALA A 289 9.30 49.68 0.41
C ALA A 289 9.24 48.47 1.36
N MET A 290 8.86 48.66 2.64
CA MET A 290 8.64 47.56 3.57
C MET A 290 7.41 46.73 3.20
N ASP A 291 6.30 47.35 2.77
CA ASP A 291 5.10 46.65 2.31
C ASP A 291 5.41 45.72 1.12
N LYS A 292 6.19 46.19 0.14
CA LYS A 292 6.66 45.37 -0.99
C LYS A 292 7.53 44.19 -0.54
N LEU A 293 8.50 44.44 0.35
CA LEU A 293 9.34 43.38 0.91
C LEU A 293 8.52 42.37 1.74
N GLN A 294 7.44 42.82 2.38
CA GLN A 294 6.53 41.96 3.14
C GLN A 294 5.64 41.12 2.20
N GLU A 295 5.23 41.66 1.05
CA GLU A 295 4.54 40.93 -0.02
C GLU A 295 5.46 39.88 -0.66
N GLU A 296 6.71 40.25 -1.00
CA GLU A 296 7.75 39.31 -1.48
C GLU A 296 8.06 38.20 -0.45
N LEU A 297 8.17 38.55 0.83
CA LEU A 297 8.37 37.57 1.91
C LEU A 297 7.15 36.62 2.01
N ALA A 298 5.93 37.13 1.84
CA ALA A 298 4.72 36.32 1.85
C ALA A 298 4.70 35.34 0.67
N THR A 299 5.05 35.77 -0.55
CA THR A 299 5.11 34.88 -1.73
C THR A 299 6.16 33.78 -1.55
N VAL A 300 7.37 34.14 -1.11
CA VAL A 300 8.43 33.15 -0.82
C VAL A 300 8.01 32.20 0.31
N THR A 301 7.27 32.68 1.32
CA THR A 301 6.73 31.82 2.38
C THR A 301 5.68 30.84 1.85
N THR A 302 4.81 31.25 0.93
CA THR A 302 3.86 30.33 0.28
C THR A 302 4.57 29.29 -0.58
N GLU A 303 5.56 29.68 -1.39
CA GLU A 303 6.37 28.75 -2.20
C GLU A 303 7.12 27.74 -1.31
N CYS A 304 7.73 28.19 -0.21
CA CYS A 304 8.39 27.30 0.75
C CYS A 304 7.42 26.29 1.37
N ASN A 305 6.17 26.70 1.67
CA ASN A 305 5.16 25.79 2.19
C ASN A 305 4.68 24.79 1.13
N GLU A 306 4.51 25.20 -0.13
CA GLU A 306 4.17 24.29 -1.23
C GLU A 306 5.27 23.24 -1.47
N ILE A 307 6.53 23.66 -1.52
CA ILE A 307 7.69 22.76 -1.63
C ILE A 307 7.75 21.81 -0.43
N LYS A 308 7.45 22.29 0.78
CA LYS A 308 7.43 21.48 1.99
C LYS A 308 6.32 20.42 1.95
N CYS A 309 5.10 20.78 1.56
CA CYS A 309 4.02 19.81 1.39
C CYS A 309 4.32 18.79 0.27
N ALA A 310 4.92 19.22 -0.84
CA ALA A 310 5.37 18.31 -1.90
C ALA A 310 6.47 17.34 -1.42
N LEU A 311 7.37 17.79 -0.54
CA LEU A 311 8.38 16.95 0.09
C LEU A 311 7.77 15.96 1.10
N GLU A 312 6.83 16.40 1.94
CA GLU A 312 6.08 15.54 2.87
C GLU A 312 5.33 14.44 2.10
N GLU A 313 4.60 14.81 1.04
CA GLU A 313 3.95 13.85 0.12
C GLU A 313 4.93 12.87 -0.53
N ALA A 314 6.11 13.34 -0.96
CA ALA A 314 7.13 12.48 -1.55
C ALA A 314 7.73 11.52 -0.51
N THR A 315 7.86 11.95 0.74
CA THR A 315 8.36 11.15 1.85
C THR A 315 7.36 10.05 2.22
N GLU A 316 6.07 10.36 2.33
CA GLU A 316 5.00 9.38 2.57
C GLU A 316 4.93 8.33 1.43
N LYS A 317 5.10 8.76 0.17
CA LYS A 317 5.18 7.86 -0.99
C LYS A 317 6.41 6.94 -0.94
N CYS A 318 7.54 7.41 -0.40
CA CYS A 318 8.72 6.58 -0.18
C CYS A 318 8.52 5.58 0.98
N GLU A 319 7.97 6.00 2.12
CA GLU A 319 7.69 5.12 3.25
C GLU A 319 6.69 4.01 2.90
N THR A 320 5.62 4.36 2.18
CA THR A 320 4.65 3.36 1.68
C THR A 320 5.29 2.40 0.68
N ALA A 321 6.15 2.87 -0.24
CA ALA A 321 6.88 2.00 -1.16
C ALA A 321 7.89 1.07 -0.45
N LEU A 322 8.55 1.54 0.62
CA LEU A 322 9.43 0.72 1.45
C LEU A 322 8.66 -0.36 2.24
N SER A 323 7.49 -0.01 2.78
CA SER A 323 6.58 -0.96 3.44
C SER A 323 6.06 -2.03 2.46
N ASP A 324 5.67 -1.62 1.25
CA ASP A 324 5.28 -2.53 0.17
C ASP A 324 6.43 -3.44 -0.30
N LEU A 325 7.68 -2.97 -0.25
CA LEU A 325 8.88 -3.78 -0.51
C LEU A 325 9.10 -4.80 0.61
N ALA A 326 9.09 -4.38 1.87
CA ALA A 326 9.26 -5.29 3.01
C ALA A 326 8.18 -6.41 3.02
N CYS A 327 6.93 -6.09 2.69
CA CYS A 327 5.86 -7.09 2.57
C CYS A 327 6.04 -8.04 1.36
N LYS A 328 6.78 -7.63 0.32
CA LYS A 328 7.17 -8.53 -0.78
C LYS A 328 8.35 -9.41 -0.39
N GLU A 329 9.36 -8.86 0.28
CA GLU A 329 10.51 -9.60 0.80
C GLU A 329 10.07 -10.70 1.79
N GLU A 330 9.13 -10.39 2.70
CA GLU A 330 8.52 -11.38 3.61
C GLU A 330 7.84 -12.52 2.85
N LYS A 331 7.02 -12.21 1.83
CA LYS A 331 6.36 -13.23 0.98
C LYS A 331 7.34 -14.02 0.12
N GLU A 332 8.41 -13.38 -0.36
CA GLU A 332 9.48 -14.06 -1.08
C GLU A 332 10.22 -15.03 -0.14
N GLN A 333 10.46 -14.63 1.11
CA GLN A 333 11.05 -15.49 2.13
C GLN A 333 10.13 -16.66 2.51
N GLU A 334 8.81 -16.45 2.61
CA GLU A 334 7.82 -17.54 2.79
C GLU A 334 7.83 -18.52 1.60
N LEU A 335 7.87 -18.00 0.36
CA LEU A 335 7.93 -18.81 -0.86
C LEU A 335 9.26 -19.57 -0.97
N LEU A 336 10.37 -18.97 -0.57
CA LEU A 336 11.68 -19.62 -0.49
C LEU A 336 11.68 -20.73 0.56
N GLN A 337 11.17 -20.49 1.77
CA GLN A 337 11.01 -21.53 2.80
C GLN A 337 10.06 -22.66 2.35
N PHE A 338 8.99 -22.33 1.63
CA PHE A 338 8.10 -23.34 1.06
C PHE A 338 8.81 -24.17 0.00
N THR A 339 9.57 -23.53 -0.89
CA THR A 339 10.36 -24.17 -1.94
C THR A 339 11.47 -25.05 -1.35
N GLU A 340 12.15 -24.58 -0.29
CA GLU A 340 13.14 -25.34 0.47
C GLU A 340 12.51 -26.58 1.12
N ARG A 341 11.37 -26.44 1.80
CA ARG A 341 10.64 -27.58 2.39
C ARG A 341 10.19 -28.58 1.33
N MET A 342 9.69 -28.12 0.19
CA MET A 342 9.29 -28.99 -0.92
C MET A 342 10.50 -29.67 -1.58
N SER A 343 11.61 -28.96 -1.76
CA SER A 343 12.86 -29.51 -2.29
C SER A 343 13.46 -30.56 -1.35
N SER A 344 13.54 -30.24 -0.05
CA SER A 344 13.97 -31.16 1.01
C SER A 344 13.07 -32.40 1.10
N LYS A 345 11.75 -32.24 1.01
CA LYS A 345 10.84 -33.40 0.96
C LYS A 345 11.00 -34.22 -0.31
N ASN A 346 11.27 -33.59 -1.46
CA ASN A 346 11.57 -34.28 -2.70
C ASN A 346 12.92 -35.03 -2.64
N THR A 347 13.97 -34.47 -2.01
CA THR A 347 15.25 -35.18 -1.83
C THR A 347 15.11 -36.33 -0.82
N GLU A 348 14.37 -36.14 0.27
CA GLU A 348 14.04 -37.21 1.22
C GLU A 348 13.26 -38.36 0.53
N LEU A 349 12.26 -38.03 -0.29
CA LEU A 349 11.51 -39.00 -1.08
C LEU A 349 12.38 -39.67 -2.16
N ALA A 350 13.27 -38.95 -2.83
CA ALA A 350 14.21 -39.52 -3.79
C ALA A 350 15.18 -40.51 -3.12
N VAL A 351 15.75 -40.15 -1.96
CA VAL A 351 16.56 -41.07 -1.14
C VAL A 351 15.73 -42.26 -0.67
N LYS A 352 14.45 -42.08 -0.33
CA LYS A 352 13.54 -43.19 0.03
C LYS A 352 13.25 -44.13 -1.15
N VAL A 353 13.10 -43.59 -2.35
CA VAL A 353 12.96 -44.37 -3.59
C VAL A 353 14.26 -45.13 -3.88
N GLU A 354 15.42 -44.52 -3.68
CA GLU A 354 16.73 -45.16 -3.84
C GLU A 354 16.94 -46.29 -2.80
N GLU A 355 16.59 -46.08 -1.52
CA GLU A 355 16.57 -47.13 -0.48
C GLU A 355 15.63 -48.29 -0.82
N LEU A 356 14.48 -48.00 -1.43
CA LEU A 356 13.52 -49.03 -1.82
C LEU A 356 13.98 -49.76 -3.08
N ASN A 357 14.53 -49.06 -4.07
CA ASN A 357 15.11 -49.66 -5.27
C ASN A 357 16.29 -50.57 -4.91
N THR A 358 17.22 -50.12 -4.08
CA THR A 358 18.36 -50.94 -3.61
C THR A 358 17.92 -52.18 -2.81
N LYS A 359 16.82 -52.09 -2.04
CA LYS A 359 16.20 -53.27 -1.42
C LYS A 359 15.55 -54.20 -2.44
N VAL A 360 14.87 -53.65 -3.45
CA VAL A 360 14.26 -54.45 -4.53
C VAL A 360 15.32 -55.13 -5.38
N THR A 361 16.44 -54.47 -5.72
CA THR A 361 17.55 -55.12 -6.44
C THR A 361 18.19 -56.20 -5.59
N PHE A 362 18.49 -55.94 -4.31
CA PHE A 362 19.04 -56.95 -3.41
C PHE A 362 18.12 -58.18 -3.28
N GLN A 363 16.81 -57.97 -3.08
CA GLN A 363 15.83 -59.05 -3.02
C GLN A 363 15.67 -59.77 -4.37
N THR A 364 15.86 -59.08 -5.49
CA THR A 364 15.83 -59.70 -6.83
C THR A 364 17.07 -60.55 -7.06
N GLU A 365 18.26 -60.07 -6.67
CA GLU A 365 19.53 -60.81 -6.70
C GLU A 365 19.48 -62.04 -5.77
N GLU A 366 18.91 -61.90 -4.56
CA GLU A 366 18.69 -63.02 -3.63
C GLU A 366 17.71 -64.05 -4.22
N ILE A 367 16.60 -63.59 -4.80
CA ILE A 367 15.63 -64.46 -5.51
C ILE A 367 16.29 -65.17 -6.69
N ASP A 368 17.13 -64.50 -7.47
CA ASP A 368 17.80 -65.09 -8.64
C ASP A 368 18.94 -66.03 -8.23
N SER A 369 19.64 -65.77 -7.12
CA SER A 369 20.56 -66.71 -6.49
C SER A 369 19.83 -67.96 -6.01
N LEU A 370 18.71 -67.82 -5.29
CA LEU A 370 17.88 -68.94 -4.82
C LEU A 370 17.24 -69.72 -5.99
N LYS A 371 16.88 -69.06 -7.10
CA LYS A 371 16.50 -69.75 -8.34
C LYS A 371 17.68 -70.52 -8.93
N GLY A 372 18.88 -69.94 -8.92
CA GLY A 372 20.12 -70.57 -9.37
C GLY A 372 20.44 -71.85 -8.57
N GLU A 373 20.44 -71.75 -7.24
CA GLU A 373 20.60 -72.89 -6.32
C GLU A 373 19.51 -73.94 -6.55
N LYS A 374 18.24 -73.54 -6.70
CA LYS A 374 17.14 -74.46 -7.02
C LYS A 374 17.36 -75.18 -8.36
N VAL A 375 17.86 -74.50 -9.39
CA VAL A 375 18.17 -75.09 -10.70
C VAL A 375 19.36 -76.05 -10.58
N GLN A 376 20.39 -75.69 -9.82
CA GLN A 376 21.53 -76.58 -9.53
C GLN A 376 21.06 -77.83 -8.79
N LEU A 377 20.31 -77.71 -7.69
CA LEU A 377 19.74 -78.83 -6.94
C LEU A 377 18.82 -79.70 -7.81
N LEU A 378 18.01 -79.13 -8.69
CA LEU A 378 17.19 -79.90 -9.64
C LEU A 378 18.06 -80.65 -10.66
N SER A 379 19.13 -80.03 -11.17
CA SER A 379 20.10 -80.70 -12.05
C SER A 379 20.85 -81.81 -11.30
N GLU A 380 21.17 -81.63 -10.03
CA GLU A 380 21.87 -82.59 -9.20
C GLU A 380 20.97 -83.78 -8.85
N ILE A 381 19.70 -83.53 -8.47
CA ILE A 381 18.65 -84.56 -8.33
C ILE A 381 18.46 -85.33 -9.64
N GLN A 382 18.46 -84.63 -10.79
CA GLN A 382 18.33 -85.28 -12.09
C GLN A 382 19.58 -86.10 -12.45
N ASN A 383 20.78 -85.63 -12.13
CA ASN A 383 22.03 -86.38 -12.32
C ASN A 383 22.10 -87.61 -11.41
N VAL A 384 21.72 -87.50 -10.14
CA VAL A 384 21.61 -88.62 -9.20
C VAL A 384 20.55 -89.62 -9.66
N SER A 385 19.37 -89.15 -10.09
CA SER A 385 18.31 -90.00 -10.65
C SER A 385 18.77 -90.73 -11.92
N THR A 386 19.49 -90.04 -12.82
CA THR A 386 20.05 -90.64 -14.04
C THR A 386 21.14 -91.66 -13.71
N THR A 387 22.02 -91.36 -12.74
CA THR A 387 23.09 -92.26 -12.29
C THR A 387 22.51 -93.48 -11.57
N LEU A 388 21.49 -93.30 -10.74
CA LEU A 388 20.76 -94.38 -10.07
C LEU A 388 20.00 -95.24 -11.10
N GLY A 389 19.37 -94.63 -12.10
CA GLY A 389 18.74 -95.34 -13.22
C GLY A 389 19.75 -96.14 -14.05
N GLN A 390 20.93 -95.58 -14.30
CA GLN A 390 22.03 -96.29 -14.95
C GLN A 390 22.53 -97.45 -14.08
N GLN A 391 22.78 -97.24 -12.78
CA GLN A 391 23.20 -98.29 -11.84
C GLN A 391 22.14 -99.40 -11.70
N MET A 392 20.86 -99.04 -11.64
CA MET A 392 19.75 -99.99 -11.66
C MET A 392 19.75 -100.78 -12.97
N SER A 393 19.96 -100.13 -14.12
CA SER A 393 20.02 -100.82 -15.42
C SER A 393 21.26 -101.73 -15.56
N SER A 394 22.42 -101.36 -15.01
CA SER A 394 23.63 -102.19 -15.02
C SER A 394 23.55 -103.32 -14.00
N SER A 395 22.95 -103.09 -12.83
CA SER A 395 22.64 -104.11 -11.84
C SER A 395 21.61 -105.11 -12.38
N GLN A 396 20.57 -104.62 -13.05
CA GLN A 396 19.57 -105.46 -13.72
C GLN A 396 20.20 -106.28 -14.85
N LYS A 397 21.04 -105.68 -15.70
CA LYS A 397 21.81 -106.41 -16.73
C LYS A 397 22.74 -107.47 -16.14
N SER A 398 23.50 -107.12 -15.10
CA SER A 398 24.36 -108.07 -14.38
C SER A 398 23.55 -109.19 -13.75
N THR A 399 22.36 -108.89 -13.22
CA THR A 399 21.44 -109.88 -12.65
C THR A 399 20.87 -110.78 -13.74
N THR A 400 20.43 -110.26 -14.89
CA THR A 400 19.97 -111.08 -16.02
C THR A 400 21.09 -111.94 -16.59
N ASP A 401 22.31 -111.42 -16.73
CA ASP A 401 23.48 -112.17 -17.21
C ASP A 401 23.85 -113.28 -16.22
N MET A 402 23.81 -113.00 -14.92
CA MET A 402 24.02 -114.01 -13.88
C MET A 402 22.90 -115.05 -13.85
N THR A 403 21.63 -114.68 -14.04
CA THR A 403 20.51 -115.61 -14.18
C THR A 403 20.64 -116.47 -15.44
N SER A 404 21.03 -115.89 -16.58
CA SER A 404 21.27 -116.64 -17.82
C SER A 404 22.45 -117.59 -17.71
N ARG A 405 23.57 -117.15 -17.09
CA ARG A 405 24.70 -118.03 -16.75
C ARG A 405 24.32 -119.12 -15.76
N LEU A 406 23.45 -118.83 -14.80
CA LEU A 406 22.97 -119.83 -13.84
C LEU A 406 22.06 -120.86 -14.52
N GLN A 407 21.14 -120.43 -15.40
CA GLN A 407 20.36 -121.34 -16.25
C GLN A 407 21.22 -122.16 -17.22
N GLU A 408 22.28 -121.57 -17.78
CA GLU A 408 23.24 -122.28 -18.64
C GLU A 408 24.02 -123.33 -17.82
N LYS A 409 24.44 -122.98 -16.60
CA LYS A 409 25.04 -123.95 -15.66
C LYS A 409 24.05 -125.03 -15.25
N GLU A 410 22.80 -124.72 -14.93
CA GLU A 410 21.74 -125.71 -14.67
C GLU A 410 21.53 -126.62 -15.88
N LYS A 411 21.50 -126.09 -17.12
CA LYS A 411 21.44 -126.91 -18.34
C LYS A 411 22.65 -127.84 -18.47
N THR A 412 23.88 -127.35 -18.20
CA THR A 412 25.06 -128.22 -18.19
C THR A 412 25.03 -129.26 -17.07
N ILE A 413 24.46 -128.94 -15.91
CA ILE A 413 24.27 -129.89 -14.81
C ILE A 413 23.24 -130.95 -15.20
N CYS A 414 22.12 -130.58 -15.84
CA CYS A 414 21.14 -131.53 -16.38
C CYS A 414 21.74 -132.42 -17.47
N GLN A 415 22.58 -131.88 -18.36
CA GLN A 415 23.33 -132.69 -19.35
C GLN A 415 24.34 -133.63 -18.69
N LEU A 416 25.08 -133.17 -17.67
CA LEU A 416 26.01 -134.00 -16.91
C LEU A 416 25.28 -135.08 -16.09
N LEU A 417 24.09 -134.80 -15.56
CA LEU A 417 23.25 -135.78 -14.88
C LEU A 417 22.70 -136.83 -15.86
N LEU A 418 22.30 -136.43 -17.07
CA LEU A 418 21.98 -137.35 -18.16
C LEU A 418 23.18 -138.22 -18.53
N GLN A 419 24.36 -137.62 -18.77
CA GLN A 419 25.59 -138.36 -19.03
C GLN A 419 25.99 -139.28 -17.88
N ILE A 420 25.73 -138.91 -16.62
CA ILE A 420 25.96 -139.78 -15.45
C ILE A 420 24.96 -140.95 -15.45
N GLU A 421 23.72 -140.77 -15.87
CA GLU A 421 22.75 -141.87 -15.97
C GLU A 421 23.06 -142.78 -17.17
N ASP A 422 23.43 -142.21 -18.32
CA ASP A 422 23.94 -142.96 -19.49
C ASP A 422 25.20 -143.75 -19.12
N LEU A 423 26.18 -143.13 -18.45
CA LEU A 423 27.39 -143.80 -17.95
C LEU A 423 27.08 -144.83 -16.85
N LYS A 424 26.01 -144.66 -16.05
CA LYS A 424 25.53 -145.71 -15.14
C LYS A 424 24.90 -146.87 -15.91
N ASP A 425 24.18 -146.64 -17.00
CA ASP A 425 23.60 -147.70 -17.83
C ASP A 425 24.67 -148.40 -18.69
N GLU A 426 25.70 -147.69 -19.13
CA GLU A 426 26.95 -148.27 -19.61
C GLU A 426 27.65 -149.05 -18.49
N MET A 427 27.76 -148.54 -17.27
CA MET A 427 28.33 -149.29 -16.14
C MET A 427 27.49 -150.53 -15.77
N ARG A 428 26.16 -150.50 -15.94
CA ARG A 428 25.27 -151.67 -15.77
C ARG A 428 25.48 -152.68 -16.90
N THR A 429 25.58 -152.25 -18.16
CA THR A 429 25.82 -153.14 -19.30
C THR A 429 27.25 -153.67 -19.36
N VAL A 430 28.25 -152.87 -19.02
CA VAL A 430 29.64 -153.28 -18.76
C VAL A 430 29.69 -154.22 -17.57
N LYS A 431 28.97 -153.99 -16.46
CA LYS A 431 28.87 -155.01 -15.39
C LYS A 431 28.26 -156.32 -15.89
N ARG A 432 27.23 -156.31 -16.74
CA ARG A 432 26.67 -157.55 -17.34
C ARG A 432 27.68 -158.23 -18.27
N LYS A 433 28.34 -157.49 -19.18
CA LYS A 433 29.39 -157.99 -20.07
C LYS A 433 30.60 -158.52 -19.29
N ASN A 434 31.02 -157.83 -18.24
CA ASN A 434 32.16 -158.21 -17.41
C ASN A 434 31.81 -159.37 -16.48
N ASN A 435 30.55 -159.56 -16.04
CA ASN A 435 30.14 -160.79 -15.34
C ASN A 435 30.12 -162.01 -16.29
N ALA A 436 29.75 -161.81 -17.56
CA ALA A 436 29.87 -162.84 -18.58
C ALA A 436 31.34 -163.14 -18.91
N CYS A 437 32.18 -162.10 -19.04
CA CYS A 437 33.61 -162.23 -19.29
C CYS A 437 34.35 -162.84 -18.10
N VAL A 438 34.00 -162.51 -16.85
CA VAL A 438 34.56 -163.16 -15.64
C VAL A 438 34.16 -164.63 -15.56
N LYS A 439 32.96 -165.04 -16.01
CA LYS A 439 32.61 -166.46 -16.09
C LYS A 439 33.44 -167.23 -17.12
N ASP A 440 33.81 -166.61 -18.25
CA ASP A 440 34.68 -167.23 -19.25
C ASP A 440 36.18 -167.13 -18.87
N LEU A 441 36.64 -166.01 -18.30
CA LEU A 441 37.98 -165.85 -17.75
C LEU A 441 38.22 -166.76 -16.55
N THR A 442 37.23 -167.05 -15.70
CA THR A 442 37.38 -168.07 -14.64
C THR A 442 37.55 -169.47 -15.22
N ARG A 443 37.05 -169.73 -16.44
CA ARG A 443 37.28 -170.99 -17.18
C ARG A 443 38.65 -171.03 -17.86
N GLN A 444 39.22 -169.87 -18.23
CA GLN A 444 40.53 -169.75 -18.87
C GLN A 444 41.69 -169.58 -17.87
N LEU A 445 41.44 -169.00 -16.68
CA LEU A 445 42.45 -168.72 -15.64
C LEU A 445 42.87 -169.99 -14.86
N THR A 446 42.05 -171.05 -14.86
CA THR A 446 42.48 -172.40 -14.47
C THR A 446 43.42 -173.05 -15.49
N GLN A 447 43.45 -172.57 -16.74
CA GLN A 447 44.27 -173.12 -17.83
C GLN A 447 45.57 -172.34 -18.07
N ALA A 448 45.58 -171.02 -17.80
CA ALA A 448 46.77 -170.16 -17.88
C ALA A 448 47.69 -170.25 -16.64
N LYS A 449 47.96 -171.47 -16.13
CA LYS A 449 48.65 -171.71 -14.86
C LYS A 449 50.12 -172.16 -14.98
N ARG A 450 50.79 -171.88 -16.11
CA ARG A 450 52.18 -172.29 -16.38
C ARG A 450 52.93 -171.28 -17.26
N LYS A 451 54.02 -170.71 -16.72
CA LYS A 451 55.02 -169.82 -17.38
C LYS A 451 54.43 -168.47 -17.82
N MET A 452 54.54 -167.36 -17.08
CA MET A 452 55.70 -166.72 -16.42
C MET A 452 56.69 -166.09 -17.43
N ASP A 453 56.99 -164.81 -17.19
CA ASP A 453 58.09 -163.95 -17.66
C ASP A 453 58.09 -163.28 -19.07
N ASN A 454 57.92 -161.95 -19.01
CA ASN A 454 58.81 -160.87 -19.52
C ASN A 454 59.00 -160.52 -21.01
N ALA A 455 59.16 -159.19 -21.21
CA ALA A 455 59.79 -158.49 -22.36
C ALA A 455 59.06 -158.59 -23.73
N ASP A 456 59.06 -157.64 -24.68
CA ASP A 456 59.38 -156.20 -24.80
C ASP A 456 58.78 -155.72 -26.18
N ALA A 457 58.84 -154.48 -26.72
CA ALA A 457 59.54 -153.24 -26.34
C ALA A 457 58.93 -151.95 -26.97
N LEU A 458 59.26 -150.81 -26.36
CA LEU A 458 59.64 -149.49 -26.96
C LEU A 458 58.74 -148.73 -27.97
N SER A 459 58.44 -147.47 -27.61
CA SER A 459 58.83 -146.28 -28.40
C SER A 459 58.81 -145.01 -27.52
N ASN A 460 59.70 -144.05 -27.81
CA ASN A 460 60.11 -142.96 -26.92
C ASN A 460 59.78 -141.56 -27.48
N SER A 461 59.78 -140.55 -26.59
CA SER A 461 60.32 -139.16 -26.72
C SER A 461 59.36 -138.08 -26.16
N SER A 462 59.73 -137.38 -25.07
CA SER A 462 60.50 -136.10 -25.01
C SER A 462 59.65 -134.87 -25.38
N GLY A 463 59.59 -133.75 -24.65
CA GLY A 463 60.32 -133.30 -23.43
C GLY A 463 59.60 -132.09 -22.75
N PRO A 464 60.23 -131.39 -21.77
CA PRO A 464 59.47 -130.70 -20.71
C PRO A 464 59.78 -129.19 -20.50
N THR A 465 59.31 -128.68 -19.34
CA THR A 465 59.77 -127.52 -18.52
C THR A 465 59.24 -126.09 -18.72
N SER A 466 59.24 -125.37 -17.56
CA SER A 466 59.18 -123.92 -17.36
C SER A 466 57.83 -123.18 -17.55
N THR A 467 57.43 -122.13 -16.83
CA THR A 467 57.69 -121.47 -15.51
C THR A 467 57.12 -120.05 -15.63
N ASN A 468 56.97 -119.32 -14.51
CA ASN A 468 56.84 -117.85 -14.43
C ASN A 468 55.48 -117.24 -14.85
N HIS A 469 55.11 -116.03 -14.44
CA HIS A 469 55.27 -115.22 -13.20
C HIS A 469 54.77 -113.80 -13.57
N SER A 470 54.24 -113.05 -12.59
CA SER A 470 54.21 -111.56 -12.53
C SER A 470 53.45 -110.80 -13.65
N ALA A 471 52.56 -109.83 -13.38
CA ALA A 471 52.56 -108.67 -12.48
C ALA A 471 53.11 -107.38 -13.12
N ASP A 472 52.64 -106.25 -12.59
CA ASP A 472 53.15 -104.88 -12.76
C ASP A 472 53.00 -104.19 -14.15
N CYS A 473 52.95 -102.86 -14.23
CA CYS A 473 52.70 -101.84 -13.19
C CYS A 473 52.21 -100.52 -13.79
N GLY A 474 51.50 -99.75 -12.95
CA GLY A 474 51.56 -98.29 -12.97
C GLY A 474 50.90 -97.54 -14.16
N SER A 475 50.91 -96.22 -14.17
CA SER A 475 51.18 -95.29 -13.06
C SER A 475 50.64 -93.90 -13.42
N MET A 476 50.16 -93.16 -12.41
CA MET A 476 49.80 -91.73 -12.43
C MET A 476 48.65 -91.33 -13.39
N GLY A 477 47.60 -90.60 -13.00
CA GLY A 477 47.31 -89.93 -11.72
C GLY A 477 47.52 -88.42 -11.79
N SER A 478 46.68 -87.67 -11.05
CA SER A 478 46.73 -86.20 -10.87
C SER A 478 46.34 -85.33 -12.09
N ARG A 479 45.82 -84.09 -11.95
CA ARG A 479 45.25 -83.29 -10.83
C ARG A 479 44.41 -82.17 -11.53
N ALA A 480 43.15 -81.93 -11.18
CA ALA A 480 42.64 -81.13 -10.05
C ALA A 480 42.73 -79.60 -10.25
N SER A 481 41.66 -78.89 -9.84
CA SER A 481 41.60 -77.46 -9.48
C SER A 481 41.63 -76.41 -10.63
N SER A 482 41.08 -75.19 -10.51
CA SER A 482 40.06 -74.60 -9.60
C SER A 482 39.72 -73.14 -10.02
N THR A 483 38.89 -72.46 -9.22
CA THR A 483 38.88 -71.00 -8.91
C THR A 483 38.33 -69.96 -9.91
N ASN A 484 37.32 -69.19 -9.43
CA ASN A 484 37.24 -67.72 -9.23
C ASN A 484 37.69 -66.73 -10.34
N SER A 485 37.29 -65.46 -10.40
CA SER A 485 36.20 -64.60 -9.86
C SER A 485 36.56 -63.14 -10.27
N LEU A 486 35.59 -62.20 -10.32
CA LEU A 486 35.80 -60.72 -10.40
C LEU A 486 36.49 -60.20 -11.70
N ASP A 487 36.31 -58.96 -12.19
CA ASP A 487 35.47 -57.80 -11.77
C ASP A 487 35.17 -56.83 -12.95
N ARG A 488 34.21 -55.91 -12.72
CA ARG A 488 34.18 -54.46 -13.09
C ARG A 488 34.02 -53.86 -14.51
N MET A 489 33.24 -52.76 -14.43
CA MET A 489 33.30 -51.44 -15.12
C MET A 489 32.77 -51.34 -16.56
N HIS A 490 31.65 -50.63 -16.77
CA HIS A 490 31.41 -49.15 -16.72
C HIS A 490 31.80 -48.43 -18.02
N SER A 491 30.80 -47.80 -18.66
CA SER A 491 30.97 -46.59 -19.46
C SER A 491 29.63 -45.86 -19.63
N TYR A 492 29.31 -44.97 -18.69
CA TYR A 492 28.82 -43.62 -19.03
C TYR A 492 30.05 -42.84 -19.59
N PRO A 493 29.94 -41.71 -20.32
CA PRO A 493 28.90 -40.67 -20.26
C PRO A 493 28.40 -40.29 -21.69
N GLU A 494 27.90 -39.12 -22.08
CA GLU A 494 28.00 -37.77 -21.49
C GLU A 494 26.93 -36.80 -22.02
N THR A 495 26.56 -35.85 -21.15
CA THR A 495 25.85 -34.61 -21.49
C THR A 495 26.75 -33.67 -22.29
N ASN A 496 26.24 -32.94 -23.29
CA ASN A 496 26.78 -31.61 -23.60
C ASN A 496 25.89 -30.72 -24.48
N GLY A 497 25.86 -29.42 -24.15
CA GLY A 497 26.06 -28.37 -25.15
C GLY A 497 24.88 -27.81 -25.94
N ILE A 498 23.91 -27.19 -25.27
CA ILE A 498 23.21 -25.98 -25.76
C ILE A 498 24.24 -24.82 -25.58
N PRO A 499 24.44 -23.84 -26.51
CA PRO A 499 23.37 -23.02 -27.08
C PRO A 499 23.42 -22.63 -28.57
N GLU A 500 22.25 -22.66 -29.20
CA GLU A 500 21.88 -21.63 -30.18
C GLU A 500 21.57 -20.31 -29.46
N THR A 501 21.99 -19.19 -30.04
CA THR A 501 21.62 -17.84 -29.56
C THR A 501 20.59 -17.22 -30.48
N THR A 502 19.31 -17.51 -30.23
CA THR A 502 18.17 -16.83 -30.89
C THR A 502 17.44 -15.94 -29.89
N ILE A 503 17.76 -14.64 -29.93
CA ILE A 503 17.11 -13.62 -29.11
C ILE A 503 15.72 -13.31 -29.70
N THR A 504 14.68 -13.92 -29.14
CA THR A 504 13.30 -13.44 -29.28
C THR A 504 12.60 -13.47 -27.92
N GLY A 505 12.60 -12.32 -27.24
CA GLY A 505 11.85 -12.13 -25.98
C GLY A 505 10.33 -12.18 -26.17
N PRO A 506 9.55 -12.44 -25.11
CA PRO A 506 8.24 -13.07 -25.27
C PRO A 506 7.05 -12.11 -25.27
N GLY A 507 6.05 -12.43 -26.09
CA GLY A 507 4.70 -12.68 -25.57
C GLY A 507 3.97 -11.61 -24.75
N ALA A 508 3.75 -10.40 -25.28
CA ALA A 508 2.58 -9.61 -24.93
C ALA A 508 1.40 -9.96 -25.85
N GLY A 509 0.34 -10.54 -25.30
CA GLY A 509 -0.81 -11.07 -26.05
C GLY A 509 -1.65 -9.98 -26.76
N PRO A 510 -2.54 -10.35 -27.69
CA PRO A 510 -3.33 -9.39 -28.48
C PRO A 510 -4.20 -8.45 -27.63
N ALA A 511 -4.75 -8.96 -26.53
CA ALA A 511 -5.62 -8.19 -25.63
C ALA A 511 -4.89 -7.04 -24.92
N ASP A 512 -3.60 -7.21 -24.60
CA ASP A 512 -2.84 -6.23 -23.81
C ASP A 512 -2.45 -5.01 -24.65
N ARG A 513 -2.11 -5.23 -25.93
CA ARG A 513 -1.87 -4.15 -26.90
C ARG A 513 -3.14 -3.32 -27.14
N GLN A 514 -4.31 -3.95 -27.20
CA GLN A 514 -5.58 -3.26 -27.37
C GLN A 514 -5.91 -2.38 -26.15
N MET A 515 -5.70 -2.88 -24.93
CA MET A 515 -5.86 -2.07 -23.71
C MET A 515 -4.88 -0.89 -23.66
N LEU A 516 -3.64 -1.08 -24.11
CA LEU A 516 -2.66 0.00 -24.21
C LEU A 516 -3.12 1.10 -25.18
N ILE A 517 -3.62 0.71 -26.36
CA ILE A 517 -4.16 1.64 -27.37
C ILE A 517 -5.37 2.39 -26.81
N GLU A 518 -6.33 1.71 -26.17
CA GLU A 518 -7.49 2.35 -25.53
C GLU A 518 -7.11 3.29 -24.36
N ARG A 519 -6.01 3.00 -23.66
CA ARG A 519 -5.48 3.89 -22.62
C ARG A 519 -4.83 5.13 -23.23
N ILE A 520 -4.06 4.97 -24.31
CA ILE A 520 -3.44 6.07 -25.07
C ILE A 520 -4.53 6.98 -25.65
N VAL A 521 -5.54 6.44 -26.32
CA VAL A 521 -6.66 7.22 -26.89
C VAL A 521 -7.43 7.99 -25.82
N ARG A 522 -7.72 7.37 -24.66
CA ARG A 522 -8.36 8.07 -23.53
C ARG A 522 -7.48 9.19 -22.95
N LEU A 523 -6.17 8.97 -22.85
CA LEU A 523 -5.24 10.02 -22.41
C LEU A 523 -5.16 11.16 -23.42
N GLN A 524 -5.09 10.88 -24.72
CA GLN A 524 -5.13 11.88 -25.79
C GLN A 524 -6.41 12.70 -25.77
N GLN A 525 -7.58 12.08 -25.57
CA GLN A 525 -8.87 12.79 -25.42
C GLN A 525 -8.93 13.69 -24.17
N ILE A 526 -8.32 13.27 -23.05
CA ILE A 526 -8.23 14.08 -21.83
C ILE A 526 -7.23 15.25 -22.04
N HIS A 527 -6.12 15.01 -22.73
CA HIS A 527 -5.15 16.06 -23.07
C HIS A 527 -5.75 17.10 -24.04
N ALA A 528 -6.48 16.68 -25.08
CA ALA A 528 -7.18 17.59 -25.99
C ALA A 528 -8.14 18.52 -25.22
N LYS A 529 -9.03 17.97 -24.39
CA LYS A 529 -9.96 18.76 -23.57
C LYS A 529 -9.27 19.70 -22.57
N LYS A 530 -8.09 19.33 -22.08
CA LYS A 530 -7.26 20.22 -21.24
C LYS A 530 -6.65 21.35 -22.07
N ASN A 531 -6.21 21.07 -23.31
CA ASN A 531 -5.68 22.07 -24.23
C ASN A 531 -6.77 23.08 -24.62
N ASP A 532 -7.94 22.62 -25.06
CA ASP A 532 -9.10 23.48 -25.36
C ASP A 532 -9.44 24.43 -24.18
N LYS A 533 -9.27 23.94 -22.94
CA LYS A 533 -9.51 24.74 -21.74
C LYS A 533 -8.39 25.73 -21.43
N ILE A 534 -7.14 25.40 -21.74
CA ILE A 534 -5.99 26.32 -21.65
C ILE A 534 -6.16 27.44 -22.70
N ASP A 535 -6.48 27.09 -23.94
CA ASP A 535 -6.65 28.03 -25.05
C ASP A 535 -7.79 29.03 -24.74
N PHE A 536 -8.93 28.54 -24.23
CA PHE A 536 -10.03 29.40 -23.74
C PHE A 536 -9.61 30.35 -22.59
N LEU A 537 -8.78 29.87 -21.65
CA LEU A 537 -8.32 30.70 -20.54
C LEU A 537 -7.30 31.76 -21.00
N GLN A 538 -6.46 31.43 -21.98
CA GLN A 538 -5.54 32.38 -22.59
C GLN A 538 -6.29 33.49 -23.33
N GLU A 539 -7.33 33.16 -24.11
CA GLU A 539 -8.17 34.16 -24.78
C GLU A 539 -8.86 35.10 -23.78
N HIS A 540 -9.40 34.55 -22.68
CA HIS A 540 -10.03 35.35 -21.63
C HIS A 540 -9.05 36.28 -20.91
N VAL A 541 -7.82 35.81 -20.61
CA VAL A 541 -6.75 36.65 -20.04
C VAL A 541 -6.35 37.76 -21.03
N GLN A 542 -6.24 37.46 -22.32
CA GLN A 542 -5.93 38.44 -23.35
C GLN A 542 -7.00 39.56 -23.42
N GLN A 543 -8.29 39.20 -23.41
CA GLN A 543 -9.39 40.16 -23.37
C GLN A 543 -9.36 41.05 -22.12
N LEU A 544 -9.06 40.47 -20.95
CA LEU A 544 -8.89 41.21 -19.70
C LEU A 544 -7.74 42.22 -19.77
N VAL A 545 -6.59 41.83 -20.33
CA VAL A 545 -5.43 42.71 -20.52
C VAL A 545 -5.77 43.87 -21.46
N GLU A 546 -6.49 43.62 -22.56
CA GLU A 546 -6.91 44.67 -23.49
C GLU A 546 -7.87 45.68 -22.85
N GLU A 547 -8.84 45.22 -22.05
CA GLU A 547 -9.73 46.10 -21.28
C GLU A 547 -8.96 46.92 -20.22
N LEU A 548 -7.97 46.33 -19.55
CA LEU A 548 -7.11 47.03 -18.61
C LEU A 548 -6.28 48.11 -19.31
N GLN A 549 -5.72 47.82 -20.48
CA GLN A 549 -4.99 48.79 -21.32
C GLN A 549 -5.91 49.90 -21.90
N LYS A 550 -7.17 49.61 -22.22
CA LYS A 550 -8.15 50.65 -22.60
C LYS A 550 -8.45 51.59 -21.43
N LYS A 551 -8.70 51.03 -20.24
CA LYS A 551 -8.94 51.80 -19.01
C LYS A 551 -7.73 52.63 -18.60
N HIS A 552 -6.53 52.07 -18.68
CA HIS A 552 -5.28 52.80 -18.42
C HIS A 552 -5.10 53.99 -19.38
N ARG A 553 -5.33 53.80 -20.68
CA ARG A 553 -5.30 54.90 -21.67
C ARG A 553 -6.37 55.97 -21.41
N LEU A 554 -7.56 55.57 -20.94
CA LEU A 554 -8.60 56.53 -20.55
C LEU A 554 -8.16 57.37 -19.33
N ILE A 555 -7.63 56.72 -18.28
CA ILE A 555 -7.10 57.40 -17.09
C ILE A 555 -5.96 58.35 -17.47
N GLN A 556 -5.00 57.89 -18.29
CA GLN A 556 -3.90 58.72 -18.79
C GLN A 556 -4.42 59.95 -19.57
N HIS A 557 -5.45 59.78 -20.39
CA HIS A 557 -6.09 60.89 -21.11
C HIS A 557 -6.77 61.88 -20.16
N TYR A 558 -7.39 61.43 -19.07
CA TYR A 558 -7.96 62.32 -18.05
C TYR A 558 -6.87 63.08 -17.28
N VAL A 559 -5.82 62.41 -16.81
CA VAL A 559 -4.71 63.02 -16.07
C VAL A 559 -4.01 64.09 -16.91
N MET A 560 -3.64 63.79 -18.16
CA MET A 560 -3.00 64.78 -19.04
C MET A 560 -3.92 65.96 -19.40
N ARG A 561 -5.25 65.81 -19.27
CA ARG A 561 -6.22 66.88 -19.47
C ARG A 561 -6.39 67.76 -18.22
N GLU A 562 -6.22 67.21 -17.03
CA GLU A 562 -6.17 67.97 -15.76
C GLU A 562 -4.86 68.75 -15.62
N GLU A 563 -3.71 68.11 -15.86
CA GLU A 563 -2.38 68.75 -15.73
C GLU A 563 -2.22 69.97 -16.65
N ALA A 564 -2.79 69.92 -17.86
CA ALA A 564 -2.82 71.03 -18.80
C ALA A 564 -3.57 72.28 -18.30
N GLY A 565 -4.45 72.13 -17.29
CA GLY A 565 -5.18 73.23 -16.67
C GLY A 565 -4.43 73.93 -15.52
N VAL A 566 -3.39 73.31 -14.97
CA VAL A 566 -2.77 73.71 -13.69
C VAL A 566 -1.42 74.44 -13.88
N LEU A 567 -0.79 74.35 -15.05
CA LEU A 567 0.59 74.82 -15.28
C LEU A 567 0.74 76.22 -15.93
N ALA A 568 -0.29 77.07 -15.94
CA ALA A 568 -0.21 78.43 -16.47
C ALA A 568 0.15 79.46 -15.37
N PRO A 569 1.24 80.24 -15.48
CA PRO A 569 1.67 81.16 -14.43
C PRO A 569 0.88 82.49 -14.42
N PRO A 570 0.77 83.19 -13.27
CA PRO A 570 0.06 84.47 -13.19
C PRO A 570 0.84 85.58 -13.89
N ARG A 571 0.14 86.43 -14.65
CA ARG A 571 0.68 87.71 -15.16
C ARG A 571 -0.27 88.85 -14.79
N GLU A 572 0.28 89.92 -14.22
CA GLU A 572 -0.50 91.11 -13.88
C GLU A 572 -0.76 92.00 -15.10
N ASN A 573 -2.04 92.26 -15.33
CA ASN A 573 -2.63 93.50 -15.84
C ASN A 573 -1.90 94.30 -16.96
N LYS A 574 -2.45 94.22 -18.18
CA LYS A 574 -3.07 95.39 -18.85
C LYS A 574 -3.98 94.97 -20.02
N ASP A 575 -5.14 95.63 -20.07
CA ASP A 575 -6.13 95.71 -21.16
C ASP A 575 -6.75 94.44 -21.78
N SER A 576 -8.08 94.39 -21.64
CA SER A 576 -9.07 93.72 -22.51
C SER A 576 -9.31 92.19 -22.40
N LYS A 577 -10.45 91.87 -21.76
CA LYS A 577 -11.29 90.65 -21.87
C LYS A 577 -10.72 89.31 -21.36
N PRO A 578 -11.24 88.76 -20.23
CA PRO A 578 -10.99 87.38 -19.85
C PRO A 578 -11.83 86.40 -20.71
N LYS A 579 -11.16 85.62 -21.57
CA LYS A 579 -11.75 84.39 -22.15
C LYS A 579 -11.34 83.19 -21.28
N HIS A 580 -12.10 82.92 -20.20
CA HIS A 580 -12.30 81.59 -19.58
C HIS A 580 -13.25 81.66 -18.36
N GLY A 581 -14.37 82.37 -18.50
CA GLY A 581 -15.62 81.88 -17.90
C GLY A 581 -16.18 80.74 -18.76
N LEU A 582 -17.08 79.90 -18.23
CA LEU A 582 -17.72 78.82 -19.00
C LEU A 582 -18.20 79.36 -20.37
N THR A 583 -17.64 78.82 -21.45
CA THR A 583 -18.11 79.15 -22.81
C THR A 583 -19.59 78.81 -22.88
N LEU A 584 -20.40 79.67 -23.50
CA LEU A 584 -21.85 79.50 -23.57
C LEU A 584 -22.23 78.11 -24.12
N ASP A 585 -21.47 77.60 -25.09
CA ASP A 585 -21.65 76.26 -25.65
C ASP A 585 -21.44 75.14 -24.62
N LEU A 586 -20.43 75.26 -23.74
CA LEU A 586 -20.18 74.28 -22.67
C LEU A 586 -21.26 74.37 -21.58
N SER A 587 -21.75 75.56 -21.28
CA SER A 587 -22.90 75.77 -20.38
C SER A 587 -24.19 75.13 -20.93
N LEU A 588 -24.44 75.27 -22.25
CA LEU A 588 -25.57 74.66 -22.94
C LEU A 588 -25.44 73.14 -23.08
N GLU A 589 -24.23 72.63 -23.31
CA GLU A 589 -23.89 71.20 -23.35
C GLU A 589 -24.13 70.53 -21.98
N ILE A 590 -23.67 71.17 -20.88
CA ILE A 590 -23.90 70.71 -19.52
C ILE A 590 -25.39 70.75 -19.17
N ASN A 591 -26.10 71.84 -19.48
CA ASN A 591 -27.54 71.93 -19.26
C ASN A 591 -28.32 70.87 -20.05
N ARG A 592 -27.98 70.61 -21.33
CA ARG A 592 -28.60 69.52 -22.11
C ARG A 592 -28.39 68.15 -21.48
N LYS A 593 -27.17 67.85 -21.01
CA LYS A 593 -26.89 66.56 -20.34
C LYS A 593 -27.60 66.44 -19.01
N MET A 594 -27.63 67.50 -18.21
CA MET A 594 -28.32 67.50 -16.92
C MET A 594 -29.85 67.39 -17.11
N GLN A 595 -30.41 68.06 -18.12
CA GLN A 595 -31.80 67.94 -18.51
C GLN A 595 -32.13 66.51 -19.00
N SER A 596 -31.29 65.91 -19.85
CA SER A 596 -31.49 64.52 -20.29
C SER A 596 -31.47 63.50 -19.14
N VAL A 597 -30.58 63.68 -18.15
CA VAL A 597 -30.54 62.84 -16.94
C VAL A 597 -31.79 63.05 -16.06
N LEU A 598 -32.27 64.30 -15.95
CA LEU A 598 -33.53 64.61 -15.25
C LEU A 598 -34.74 63.99 -15.95
N GLU A 599 -34.83 64.07 -17.27
CA GLU A 599 -35.90 63.48 -18.08
C GLU A 599 -35.91 61.94 -17.97
N ASP A 600 -34.77 61.27 -18.06
CA ASP A 600 -34.66 59.81 -17.90
C ASP A 600 -34.98 59.35 -16.45
N THR A 601 -34.60 60.16 -15.46
CA THR A 601 -34.93 59.91 -14.04
C THR A 601 -36.41 60.14 -13.75
N LEU A 602 -37.04 61.15 -14.35
CA LEU A 602 -38.48 61.40 -14.27
C LEU A 602 -39.26 60.27 -14.95
N LEU A 603 -38.84 59.83 -16.14
CA LEU A 603 -39.47 58.72 -16.86
C LEU A 603 -39.44 57.44 -16.03
N LYS A 604 -38.28 57.07 -15.46
CA LYS A 604 -38.15 55.92 -14.55
C LYS A 604 -39.05 56.04 -13.32
N ASN A 605 -39.17 57.21 -12.71
CA ASN A 605 -40.07 57.42 -11.57
C ASN A 605 -41.56 57.32 -11.96
N ILE A 606 -41.95 57.78 -13.15
CA ILE A 606 -43.31 57.61 -13.67
C ILE A 606 -43.60 56.12 -13.89
N THR A 607 -42.71 55.39 -14.57
CA THR A 607 -42.87 53.94 -14.81
C THR A 607 -42.89 53.14 -13.49
N LEU A 608 -42.09 53.51 -12.50
CA LEU A 608 -42.14 52.90 -11.16
C LEU A 608 -43.45 53.20 -10.44
N LYS A 609 -43.98 54.43 -10.54
CA LYS A 609 -45.27 54.79 -9.96
C LYS A 609 -46.42 54.04 -10.63
N GLU A 610 -46.44 53.93 -11.96
CA GLU A 610 -47.43 53.14 -12.69
C GLU A 610 -47.35 51.65 -12.33
N SER A 611 -46.13 51.12 -12.17
CA SER A 611 -45.91 49.74 -11.71
C SER A 611 -46.44 49.52 -10.28
N LEU A 612 -46.22 50.49 -9.38
CA LEU A 612 -46.77 50.48 -8.01
C LEU A 612 -48.29 50.60 -7.99
N GLU A 613 -48.90 51.46 -8.83
CA GLU A 613 -50.36 51.54 -8.96
C GLU A 613 -50.96 50.25 -9.55
N MET A 614 -50.26 49.60 -10.49
CA MET A 614 -50.68 48.31 -11.05
C MET A 614 -50.54 47.17 -10.05
N LEU A 615 -49.50 47.17 -9.21
CA LEU A 615 -49.42 46.27 -8.05
C LEU A 615 -50.55 46.56 -7.05
N GLY A 616 -50.79 47.82 -6.70
CA GLY A 616 -51.87 48.25 -5.80
C GLY A 616 -53.24 47.77 -6.27
N LYS A 617 -53.56 48.00 -7.55
CA LYS A 617 -54.81 47.54 -8.20
C LYS A 617 -54.92 46.00 -8.27
N ARG A 618 -53.80 45.26 -8.27
CA ARG A 618 -53.80 43.80 -8.14
C ARG A 618 -54.00 43.35 -6.69
N SER A 619 -53.35 43.99 -5.72
CA SER A 619 -53.54 43.68 -4.29
C SER A 619 -54.92 44.04 -3.77
N SER A 620 -55.62 45.03 -4.34
CA SER A 620 -57.02 45.36 -4.00
C SER A 620 -58.06 44.53 -4.77
N LYS A 621 -57.63 43.54 -5.56
CA LYS A 621 -58.51 42.54 -6.21
C LYS A 621 -58.35 41.13 -5.62
N ILE A 622 -57.53 41.01 -4.59
CA ILE A 622 -57.40 39.85 -3.68
C ILE A 622 -58.13 40.22 -2.40
#